data_AF-A0A7S0N4M4-F1
#
_entry.id   AF-A0A7S0N4M4-F1
#
_cell.length_a   1.000
_cell.length_b   1.000
_cell.length_c   1.000
_cell.angle_alpha   90.00
_cell.angle_beta   90.00
_cell.angle_gamma   90.00
#
_symmetry.space_group_name_H-M   'P 1'
#
loop_
_entity.id
_entity.type
_entity.pdbx_description
1 polymer ?
#
loop_
_entity_poly.entity_id
_entity_poly.type
_entity_poly.pdbx_seq_one_letter_code
_entity_poly.pdbx_strand_id
1 'polypeptide(L)'
;DRNIWLHSLAEMLLLCNESANRRMSRLGDQLKLCSDGTQTKPLGLEYMADRIDIDDPLRGYQVRSKDEGWLQGFITTTTFTVWQRNFRWDSRAPENGIGEYDMSQRRWDEDGALADELEALDRGGDPDNEGISW
;
A
#
# COMPACT_ATOMS: atom_id res chain seq x y z
N ASP A 1 -8.12 -13.10 3.12
CA ASP A 1 -7.66 -13.17 4.51
C ASP A 1 -6.23 -12.63 4.58
N ARG A 2 -6.02 -11.53 5.30
CA ARG A 2 -4.72 -10.82 5.39
C ARG A 2 -3.66 -11.67 6.10
N ASN A 3 -4.07 -12.54 7.02
CA ASN A 3 -3.15 -13.42 7.73
C ASN A 3 -2.44 -14.40 6.79
N ILE A 4 -3.13 -14.91 5.77
CA ILE A 4 -2.53 -15.84 4.78
C ILE A 4 -1.37 -15.17 4.04
N TRP A 5 -1.52 -13.88 3.70
CA TRP A 5 -0.48 -13.09 3.05
C TRP A 5 0.71 -12.83 3.98
N LEU A 6 0.44 -12.44 5.24
CA LEU A 6 1.48 -12.21 6.24
C LEU A 6 2.32 -13.47 6.51
N HIS A 7 1.68 -14.65 6.61
CA HIS A 7 2.38 -15.93 6.79
C HIS A 7 3.24 -16.30 5.57
N SER A 8 2.91 -15.78 4.39
CA SER A 8 3.63 -16.07 3.13
C SER A 8 4.78 -15.09 2.85
N LEU A 9 4.97 -14.03 3.65
CA LEU A 9 5.93 -12.94 3.39
C LEU A 9 7.36 -13.43 3.16
N ALA A 10 7.82 -14.39 3.97
CA ALA A 10 9.16 -14.95 3.83
C ALA A 10 9.34 -15.69 2.49
N GLU A 11 8.33 -16.48 2.09
CA GLU A 11 8.34 -17.20 0.81
C GLU A 11 8.25 -16.22 -0.38
N MET A 12 7.44 -15.17 -0.26
CA MET A 12 7.32 -14.11 -1.27
C MET A 12 8.65 -13.40 -1.50
N LEU A 13 9.36 -13.04 -0.43
CA LEU A 13 10.69 -12.44 -0.50
C LEU A 13 11.69 -13.35 -1.22
N LEU A 14 11.73 -14.63 -0.84
CA LEU A 14 12.62 -15.61 -1.48
C LEU A 14 12.32 -15.75 -2.97
N LEU A 15 11.04 -15.79 -3.35
CA LEU A 15 10.62 -15.87 -4.74
C LEU A 15 11.00 -14.61 -5.53
N CYS A 16 10.85 -13.42 -4.96
CA CYS A 16 11.29 -12.16 -5.59
C CYS A 16 12.80 -12.14 -5.82
N ASN A 17 13.59 -12.59 -4.84
CA ASN A 17 15.04 -12.71 -4.96
C ASN A 17 15.45 -13.70 -6.05
N GLU A 18 14.82 -14.87 -6.05
CA GLU A 18 15.03 -15.91 -7.05
C GLU A 18 14.70 -15.41 -8.46
N SER A 19 13.55 -14.75 -8.62
CA SER A 19 13.07 -14.20 -9.89
C SER A 19 14.00 -13.10 -10.41
N ALA A 20 14.49 -12.22 -9.54
CA ALA A 20 15.46 -11.19 -9.89
C ALA A 20 16.78 -11.81 -10.38
N ASN A 21 17.28 -12.82 -9.66
CA ASN A 21 18.49 -13.55 -10.05
C ASN A 21 18.33 -14.24 -11.42
N ARG A 22 17.21 -14.95 -11.65
CA ARG A 22 16.90 -15.56 -12.95
C ARG A 22 16.87 -14.54 -14.08
N ARG A 23 16.23 -13.39 -13.84
CA ARG A 23 16.11 -12.32 -14.83
C ARG A 23 17.48 -11.72 -15.17
N MET A 24 18.34 -11.53 -14.17
CA MET A 24 19.72 -11.07 -14.36
C MET A 24 20.51 -12.02 -15.26
N SER A 25 20.46 -13.33 -14.98
CA SER A 25 21.16 -14.33 -15.80
C SER A 25 20.67 -14.38 -17.24
N ARG A 26 19.39 -14.08 -17.50
CA ARG A 26 18.80 -14.09 -18.85
C ARG A 26 19.10 -12.83 -19.66
N LEU A 27 19.05 -11.66 -19.04
CA LEU A 27 19.22 -10.38 -19.75
C LEU A 27 20.69 -9.97 -19.88
N GLY A 28 21.60 -10.63 -19.15
CA GLY A 28 23.02 -10.22 -19.07
C GLY A 28 23.19 -8.83 -18.46
N ASP A 29 22.13 -8.28 -17.87
CA ASP A 29 22.06 -6.92 -17.36
C ASP A 29 22.71 -6.91 -15.98
N GLN A 30 23.81 -6.17 -15.84
CA GLN A 30 24.37 -5.88 -14.53
C GLN A 30 23.41 -4.93 -13.85
N LEU A 31 22.60 -5.44 -12.92
CA LEU A 31 21.72 -4.63 -12.07
C LEU A 31 22.51 -3.41 -11.59
N LYS A 32 22.06 -2.21 -11.97
CA LYS A 32 22.62 -0.97 -11.44
C LYS A 32 22.59 -1.09 -9.92
N LEU A 33 23.76 -1.15 -9.31
CA LEU A 33 23.87 -1.04 -7.86
C LEU A 33 23.16 0.26 -7.47
N CYS A 34 22.39 0.20 -6.40
CA CYS A 34 21.96 1.39 -5.69
C CYS A 34 23.18 2.28 -5.41
N SER A 35 22.95 3.56 -5.18
CA SER A 35 24.00 4.51 -4.81
C SER A 35 24.81 4.11 -3.56
N ASP A 36 24.29 3.18 -2.76
CA ASP A 36 24.92 2.61 -1.57
C ASP A 36 25.77 1.34 -1.85
N GLY A 37 25.91 0.91 -3.11
CA GLY A 37 26.68 -0.28 -3.47
C GLY A 37 25.98 -1.61 -3.17
N THR A 38 24.70 -1.58 -2.80
CA THR A 38 23.87 -2.78 -2.75
C THR A 38 23.21 -3.01 -4.12
N GLN A 39 23.05 -4.26 -4.57
CA GLN A 39 22.09 -4.50 -5.66
C GLN A 39 20.74 -3.96 -5.20
N THR A 40 20.00 -3.22 -6.04
CA THR A 40 18.63 -2.80 -5.70
C THR A 40 17.91 -4.04 -5.19
N LYS A 41 17.66 -4.08 -3.87
CA LYS A 41 17.05 -5.26 -3.26
C LYS A 41 15.75 -5.50 -4.03
N PRO A 42 15.54 -6.71 -4.56
CA PRO A 42 14.22 -7.12 -5.04
C PRO A 42 13.22 -6.74 -3.97
N LEU A 43 12.07 -6.20 -4.39
CA LEU A 43 10.96 -5.70 -3.57
C LEU A 43 11.13 -6.00 -2.06
N GLY A 44 11.52 -5.00 -1.27
CA GLY A 44 11.93 -5.20 0.13
C GLY A 44 10.84 -5.82 1.00
N LEU A 45 11.25 -6.61 2.00
CA LEU A 45 10.32 -7.27 2.93
C LEU A 45 9.46 -6.25 3.66
N GLU A 46 10.09 -5.15 4.09
CA GLU A 46 9.45 -4.05 4.80
C GLU A 46 8.37 -3.42 3.92
N TYR A 47 8.67 -3.19 2.64
CA TYR A 47 7.71 -2.69 1.67
C TYR A 47 6.54 -3.66 1.49
N MET A 48 6.81 -4.96 1.28
CA MET A 48 5.74 -5.96 1.13
C MET A 48 4.88 -6.10 2.37
N ALA A 49 5.49 -6.08 3.56
CA ALA A 49 4.77 -6.16 4.83
C ALA A 49 3.88 -4.93 5.03
N ASP A 50 4.41 -3.74 4.77
CA ASP A 50 3.67 -2.48 4.87
C ASP A 50 2.48 -2.44 3.91
N ARG A 51 2.68 -2.87 2.65
CA ARG A 51 1.60 -3.02 1.67
C ARG A 51 0.56 -4.04 2.12
N ILE A 52 0.99 -5.24 2.54
CA ILE A 52 0.06 -6.28 3.01
C ILE A 52 -0.67 -5.89 4.29
N ASP A 53 -0.16 -4.98 5.11
CA ASP A 53 -0.83 -4.51 6.34
C ASP A 53 -1.77 -3.33 6.12
N ILE A 54 -1.38 -2.39 5.26
CA ILE A 54 -2.09 -1.12 5.06
C ILE A 54 -3.09 -1.19 3.90
N ASP A 55 -2.73 -1.82 2.78
CA ASP A 55 -3.51 -1.75 1.56
C ASP A 55 -4.91 -2.35 1.78
N ASP A 56 -5.96 -1.63 1.36
CA ASP A 56 -7.36 -2.04 1.47
C ASP A 56 -8.16 -1.41 0.32
N PRO A 57 -8.83 -2.18 -0.55
CA PRO A 57 -8.93 -3.64 -0.55
C PRO A 57 -7.63 -4.32 -1.02
N LEU A 58 -7.14 -5.29 -0.24
CA LEU A 58 -6.06 -6.20 -0.67
C LEU A 58 -6.63 -7.49 -1.26
N ARG A 59 -6.48 -7.66 -2.58
CA ARG A 59 -6.90 -8.87 -3.32
C ARG A 59 -5.73 -9.48 -4.06
N GLY A 60 -5.84 -10.74 -4.48
CA GLY A 60 -4.74 -11.40 -5.18
C GLY A 60 -4.84 -12.91 -5.25
N TYR A 61 -3.83 -13.51 -5.88
CA TYR A 61 -3.70 -14.95 -6.05
C TYR A 61 -2.30 -15.42 -5.69
N GLN A 62 -2.20 -16.60 -5.08
CA GLN A 62 -0.95 -17.33 -4.91
C GLN A 62 -0.99 -18.60 -5.74
N VAL A 63 0.10 -18.88 -6.45
CA VAL A 63 0.30 -20.12 -7.20
C VAL A 63 1.26 -20.97 -6.39
N ARG A 64 0.83 -22.17 -5.99
CA ARG A 64 1.61 -23.12 -5.19
C ARG A 64 1.74 -24.46 -5.91
N SER A 65 2.85 -25.16 -5.68
CA SER A 65 3.00 -26.52 -6.20
C SER A 65 2.00 -27.45 -5.51
N LYS A 66 1.44 -28.39 -6.28
CA LYS A 66 0.35 -29.26 -5.79
C LYS A 66 0.83 -30.24 -4.72
N ASP A 67 2.04 -30.77 -4.89
CA ASP A 67 2.55 -31.88 -4.08
C ASP A 67 3.34 -31.38 -2.86
N GLU A 68 4.15 -30.32 -3.01
CA GLU A 68 5.01 -29.78 -1.95
C GLU A 68 4.45 -28.51 -1.29
N GLY A 69 3.47 -27.85 -1.91
CA GLY A 69 2.87 -26.61 -1.40
C GLY A 69 3.74 -25.35 -1.59
N TRP A 70 4.85 -25.44 -2.32
CA TRP A 70 5.82 -24.36 -2.47
C TRP A 70 5.26 -23.21 -3.29
N LEU A 71 5.47 -21.98 -2.83
CA LEU A 71 5.08 -20.77 -3.57
C LEU A 71 5.89 -20.65 -4.87
N GLN A 72 5.19 -20.67 -6.01
CA GLN A 72 5.77 -20.52 -7.35
C GLN A 72 5.57 -19.12 -7.92
N GLY A 73 4.55 -18.41 -7.43
CA GLY A 73 4.10 -17.14 -7.99
C GLY A 73 3.07 -16.48 -7.08
N PHE A 74 3.01 -15.16 -7.09
CA PHE A 74 1.91 -14.43 -6.48
C PHE A 74 1.63 -13.14 -7.24
N ILE A 75 0.40 -12.66 -7.12
CA ILE A 75 -0.01 -11.32 -7.53
C ILE A 75 -0.89 -10.74 -6.44
N THR A 76 -0.63 -9.49 -6.08
CA THR A 76 -1.48 -8.67 -5.22
C THR A 76 -1.97 -7.47 -6.01
N THR A 77 -3.23 -7.13 -5.82
CA THR A 77 -3.90 -5.98 -6.42
C THR A 77 -4.56 -5.20 -5.29
N THR A 78 -4.32 -3.90 -5.28
CA THR A 78 -4.97 -2.96 -4.38
C THR A 78 -5.32 -1.69 -5.14
N THR A 79 -6.25 -0.92 -4.61
CA THR A 79 -6.36 0.50 -4.96
C THR A 79 -5.18 1.22 -4.33
N PHE A 80 -4.34 1.87 -5.14
CA PHE A 80 -3.16 2.58 -4.66
C PHE A 80 -3.61 3.92 -4.06
N THR A 81 -4.01 3.92 -2.80
CA THR A 81 -4.31 5.15 -2.07
C THR A 81 -3.03 5.70 -1.46
N VAL A 82 -2.73 6.97 -1.72
CA VAL A 82 -1.53 7.65 -1.19
C VAL A 82 -1.71 8.00 0.30
N TRP A 83 -2.95 7.94 0.79
CA TRP A 83 -3.33 8.29 2.16
C TRP A 83 -3.14 7.11 3.10
N GLN A 84 -2.46 7.36 4.23
CA GLN A 84 -2.23 6.39 5.30
C GLN A 84 -3.56 5.96 5.92
N ARG A 85 -3.69 4.71 6.38
CA ARG A 85 -4.90 4.21 7.07
C ARG A 85 -5.31 5.05 8.29
N ASN A 86 -4.36 5.73 8.90
CA ASN A 86 -4.58 6.63 10.04
C ASN A 86 -4.95 8.06 9.62
N PHE A 87 -5.06 8.32 8.31
CA PHE A 87 -5.59 9.57 7.82
C PHE A 87 -7.09 9.63 8.16
N ARG A 88 -7.46 10.68 8.88
CA ARG A 88 -8.82 10.97 9.31
C ARG A 88 -9.06 12.45 9.10
N TRP A 89 -10.24 12.80 8.62
CA TRP A 89 -10.70 14.19 8.68
C TRP A 89 -11.10 14.51 10.12
N ASP A 90 -10.36 15.42 10.76
CA ASP A 90 -10.69 15.91 12.11
C ASP A 90 -10.46 17.42 12.18
N SER A 91 -11.55 18.17 12.02
CA SER A 91 -11.56 19.63 12.08
C SER A 91 -11.44 20.19 13.49
N ARG A 92 -11.48 19.34 14.54
CA ARG A 92 -11.34 19.74 15.95
C ARG A 92 -9.98 19.37 16.55
N ALA A 93 -9.17 18.61 15.82
CA ALA A 93 -7.81 18.29 16.25
C ALA A 93 -6.98 19.57 16.38
N PRO A 94 -6.28 19.79 17.52
CA PRO A 94 -5.36 20.93 17.68
C PRO A 94 -4.29 21.03 16.57
N GLU A 95 -3.96 19.89 15.96
CA GLU A 95 -2.98 19.75 14.89
C GLU A 95 -3.52 20.15 13.50
N ASN A 96 -4.80 20.49 13.37
CA ASN A 96 -5.43 20.91 12.10
C ASN A 96 -4.85 22.23 11.53
N GLY A 97 -4.12 23.00 12.34
CA GLY A 97 -3.51 24.27 11.97
C GLY A 97 -4.49 25.45 11.82
N ILE A 98 -5.77 25.28 12.19
CA ILE A 98 -6.78 26.34 12.15
C ILE A 98 -6.69 27.15 13.45
N GLY A 99 -6.16 28.38 13.37
CA GLY A 99 -6.03 29.27 14.53
C GLY A 99 -7.26 30.15 14.76
N GLU A 100 -7.32 30.80 15.93
CA GLU A 100 -8.41 31.74 16.29
C GLU A 100 -8.60 32.86 15.26
N TYR A 101 -7.50 33.33 14.66
CA TYR A 101 -7.55 34.33 13.60
C TYR A 101 -8.31 33.81 12.36
N ASP A 102 -8.03 32.59 11.92
CA ASP A 102 -8.69 31.97 10.77
C ASP A 102 -10.19 31.76 11.04
N MET A 103 -10.53 31.32 12.25
CA MET A 103 -11.92 31.13 12.70
C MET A 103 -12.71 32.45 12.72
N SER A 104 -12.04 33.58 12.96
CA SER A 104 -12.68 34.91 12.95
C SER A 104 -12.93 35.46 11.54
N GLN A 105 -12.14 35.02 10.55
CA GLN A 105 -12.15 35.58 9.19
C GLN A 105 -12.83 34.67 8.17
N ARG A 106 -12.99 33.38 8.47
CA ARG A 106 -13.41 32.36 7.50
C ARG A 106 -14.47 31.45 8.12
N ARG A 107 -15.31 30.87 7.26
CA ARG A 107 -16.14 29.73 7.66
C ARG A 107 -15.25 28.52 7.83
N TRP A 108 -15.44 27.83 8.95
CA TRP A 108 -14.74 26.61 9.30
C TRP A 108 -15.76 25.59 9.82
N ASP A 109 -15.35 24.33 9.90
CA ASP A 109 -16.20 23.22 10.35
C ASP A 109 -16.24 23.19 11.88
N GLU A 110 -17.20 23.91 12.48
CA GLU A 110 -17.25 24.10 13.93
C GLU A 110 -17.76 22.87 14.69
N ASP A 111 -18.64 22.11 14.04
CA ASP A 111 -19.34 20.99 14.64
C ASP A 111 -18.73 19.62 14.28
N GLY A 112 -17.82 19.57 13.30
CA GLY A 112 -17.23 18.35 12.80
C GLY A 112 -18.08 17.67 11.74
N ALA A 113 -19.23 18.23 11.36
CA ALA A 113 -20.17 17.59 10.46
C ALA A 113 -19.56 17.40 9.06
N LEU A 114 -18.79 18.38 8.58
CA LEU A 114 -18.12 18.26 7.29
C LEU A 114 -17.02 17.18 7.35
N ALA A 115 -16.25 17.14 8.43
CA ALA A 115 -15.23 16.11 8.63
C ALA A 115 -15.86 14.70 8.68
N ASP A 116 -16.98 14.54 9.36
CA ASP A 116 -17.72 13.27 9.44
C ASP A 116 -18.28 12.85 8.05
N GLU A 117 -18.81 13.79 7.27
CA GLU A 117 -19.26 13.53 5.90
C GLU A 117 -18.10 13.09 4.98
N LEU A 118 -16.94 13.73 5.10
CA LEU A 118 -15.74 13.37 4.34
C LEU A 118 -15.20 12.00 4.76
N GLU A 119 -15.25 11.67 6.05
CA GLU A 119 -14.82 10.37 6.58
C GLU A 119 -15.74 9.23 6.14
N ALA A 120 -17.03 9.53 5.88
CA ALA A 120 -18.05 8.62 5.40
C ALA A 120 -18.01 8.38 3.88
N LEU A 121 -17.20 9.14 3.13
CA LEU A 121 -16.98 8.88 1.70
C LEU A 121 -16.36 7.50 1.49
N ASP A 122 -16.77 6.85 0.40
CA ASP A 122 -16.30 5.52 0.07
C ASP A 122 -14.82 5.56 -0.29
N ARG A 123 -13.99 4.77 0.40
CA ARG A 123 -12.51 4.80 0.30
C ARG A 123 -11.96 4.02 -0.90
N GLY A 124 -12.84 3.67 -1.83
CA GLY A 124 -12.55 2.77 -2.94
C GLY A 124 -13.26 3.20 -4.21
N GLY A 125 -12.47 3.58 -5.22
CA GLY A 125 -12.95 3.85 -6.57
C GLY A 125 -13.40 2.61 -7.33
N ASP A 126 -14.44 2.77 -8.15
CA ASP A 126 -14.69 1.91 -9.30
C ASP A 126 -13.88 2.44 -10.50
N PRO A 127 -12.74 1.83 -10.84
CA PRO A 127 -11.90 2.29 -11.95
C PRO A 127 -12.60 2.20 -13.31
N ASP A 128 -13.69 1.43 -13.43
CA ASP A 128 -14.41 1.22 -14.68
C ASP A 128 -15.61 2.19 -14.86
N ASN A 129 -16.15 2.78 -13.79
CA ASN A 129 -17.27 3.74 -13.88
C ASN A 129 -17.00 5.11 -13.26
N GLU A 130 -16.41 5.17 -12.06
CA GLU A 130 -16.33 6.39 -11.23
C GLU A 130 -14.91 6.98 -11.18
N GLY A 131 -13.90 6.21 -11.59
CA GLY A 131 -12.50 6.56 -11.46
C GLY A 131 -11.98 6.28 -10.03
N ILE A 132 -10.82 6.85 -9.69
CA ILE A 132 -10.28 6.79 -8.33
C ILE A 132 -11.15 7.72 -7.46
N SER A 133 -12.11 7.18 -6.72
CA SER A 133 -12.71 7.88 -5.58
C SER A 133 -11.77 7.76 -4.37
N TRP A 134 -11.94 8.72 -3.45
CA TRP A 134 -10.97 9.20 -2.46
C TRP A 134 -10.31 8.12 -1.60
#